data_AF-A0A6S7IL88-F1
#
_entry.id   AF-A0A6S7IL88-F1
#
_cell.length_a   1.000
_cell.length_b   1.000
_cell.length_c   1.000
_cell.angle_alpha   90.00
_cell.angle_beta   90.00
_cell.angle_gamma   90.00
#
_symmetry.space_group_name_H-M   'P 1'
#
loop_
_entity.id
_entity.type
_entity.pdbx_description
1 polymer ?
#
loop_
_entity_poly.entity_id
_entity_poly.type
_entity_poly.pdbx_seq_one_letter_code
_entity_poly.pdbx_strand_id
1 'polypeptide(L)'
;MAAMSDDFENFQNINVENMEHKLKYSVYSCSSFSANFHPGNIMEDKPNDQNSRWTSETHHPTQYITLKLEKPAAVTKITFGKYHQNHVCNLKKFKVYGSLHDDHNNMIELLQR
;
A
#
# COMPACT_ATOMS: atom_id res chain seq x y z
N MET A 1 -10.63 52.19 -3.26
CA MET A 1 -11.00 50.90 -3.88
C MET A 1 -9.72 50.27 -4.40
N ALA A 2 -8.94 49.63 -3.52
CA ALA A 2 -7.72 48.90 -3.85
C ALA A 2 -7.34 48.07 -2.61
N ALA A 3 -7.96 46.90 -2.46
CA ALA A 3 -7.63 45.90 -1.43
C ALA A 3 -8.11 44.53 -1.92
N MET A 4 -7.79 44.18 -3.18
CA MET A 4 -8.25 42.93 -3.80
C MET A 4 -7.24 42.43 -4.85
N SER A 5 -5.95 42.54 -4.52
CA SER A 5 -4.85 42.09 -5.39
C SER A 5 -3.81 41.22 -4.67
N ASP A 6 -3.64 41.40 -3.36
CA ASP A 6 -2.47 40.83 -2.66
C ASP A 6 -2.71 39.38 -2.18
N ASP A 7 -3.96 38.93 -2.13
CA ASP A 7 -4.29 37.55 -1.74
C ASP A 7 -4.09 36.53 -2.88
N PHE A 8 -4.06 36.98 -4.15
CA PHE A 8 -3.97 36.08 -5.31
C PHE A 8 -2.52 35.71 -5.67
N GLU A 9 -1.54 36.57 -5.38
CA GLU A 9 -0.12 36.30 -5.64
C GLU A 9 0.49 35.31 -4.64
N ASN A 10 -0.12 35.12 -3.47
CA ASN A 10 0.43 34.25 -2.44
C ASN A 10 0.15 32.74 -2.67
N PHE A 11 -0.65 32.39 -3.69
CA PHE A 11 -0.88 31.00 -4.08
C PHE A 11 0.10 30.48 -5.13
N GLN A 12 0.90 31.36 -5.75
CA GLN A 12 1.86 30.96 -6.81
C GLN A 12 3.24 30.56 -6.27
N ASN A 13 3.51 30.76 -4.97
CA ASN A 13 4.80 30.45 -4.34
C ASN A 13 4.74 29.32 -3.31
N ILE A 14 3.75 28.43 -3.41
CA ILE A 14 3.84 27.15 -2.70
C ILE A 14 4.92 26.33 -3.40
N ASN A 15 6.12 26.33 -2.84
CA ASN A 15 7.13 25.32 -3.15
C ASN A 15 6.54 23.95 -2.77
N VAL A 16 5.88 23.30 -3.72
CA VAL A 16 5.44 21.90 -3.62
C VAL A 16 6.69 21.02 -3.77
N GLU A 17 7.66 21.20 -2.89
CA GLU A 17 8.76 20.24 -2.75
C GLU A 17 8.16 18.96 -2.18
N ASN A 18 7.88 18.00 -3.07
CA ASN A 18 7.54 16.60 -2.82
C ASN A 18 7.13 16.27 -1.36
N MET A 19 5.89 16.59 -0.99
CA MET A 19 5.26 16.11 0.26
C MET A 19 4.91 14.61 0.19
N GLU A 20 5.78 13.81 -0.42
CA GLU A 20 5.68 12.36 -0.37
C GLU A 20 6.09 11.91 1.02
N HIS A 21 5.13 11.36 1.76
CA HIS A 21 5.36 10.81 3.09
C HIS A 21 4.83 9.38 3.14
N LYS A 22 5.41 8.57 4.02
CA LYS A 22 4.94 7.19 4.23
C LYS A 22 3.52 7.23 4.78
N LEU A 23 2.58 6.71 4.00
CA LEU A 23 1.19 6.57 4.42
C LEU A 23 1.10 5.51 5.51
N LYS A 24 0.46 5.85 6.63
CA LYS A 24 0.15 4.88 7.68
C LYS A 24 -1.04 4.03 7.26
N TYR A 25 -0.93 2.74 7.50
CA TYR A 25 -1.95 1.76 7.16
C TYR A 25 -2.00 0.64 8.19
N SER A 26 -3.09 -0.12 8.17
CA SER A 26 -3.22 -1.38 8.89
C SER A 26 -3.63 -2.48 7.91
N VAL A 27 -3.37 -3.74 8.28
CA VAL A 27 -4.03 -4.88 7.62
C VAL A 27 -5.51 -4.80 7.94
N TYR A 28 -6.35 -4.77 6.91
CA TYR A 28 -7.80 -4.75 7.04
C TYR A 28 -8.39 -6.15 6.99
N SER A 29 -8.03 -6.89 5.94
CA SER A 29 -8.47 -8.26 5.71
C SER A 29 -7.45 -9.00 4.84
N CYS A 30 -7.52 -10.32 4.83
CA CYS A 30 -6.77 -11.15 3.90
C CYS A 30 -7.60 -12.40 3.56
N SER A 31 -7.32 -13.02 2.42
CA SER A 31 -8.00 -14.25 1.99
C SER A 31 -7.71 -15.45 2.88
N SER A 32 -6.45 -15.65 3.26
CA SER A 32 -5.96 -16.74 4.10
C SER A 32 -4.53 -16.45 4.57
N PHE A 33 -4.05 -17.21 5.55
CA PHE A 33 -2.63 -17.24 5.89
C PHE A 33 -2.22 -18.60 6.46
N SER A 34 -0.95 -18.97 6.30
CA SER A 34 -0.40 -20.22 6.80
C SER A 34 0.34 -20.02 8.13
N ALA A 35 -0.08 -20.76 9.17
CA ALA A 35 0.62 -20.88 10.46
C ALA A 35 1.15 -19.53 11.00
N ASN A 36 2.49 -19.38 11.07
CA ASN A 36 3.16 -18.20 11.62
C ASN A 36 3.33 -17.05 10.61
N PHE A 37 2.93 -17.23 9.35
CA PHE A 37 3.05 -16.23 8.27
C PHE A 37 1.85 -15.30 8.24
N HIS A 38 1.58 -14.68 9.39
CA HIS A 38 0.42 -13.82 9.64
C HIS A 38 0.44 -12.57 8.72
N PRO A 39 -0.72 -12.07 8.25
CA PRO A 39 -0.76 -10.87 7.41
C PRO A 39 -0.10 -9.65 8.06
N GLY A 40 -0.12 -9.54 9.40
CA GLY A 40 0.54 -8.48 10.15
C GLY A 40 2.07 -8.41 9.95
N ASN A 41 2.71 -9.49 9.49
CA ASN A 41 4.15 -9.51 9.27
C ASN A 41 4.61 -8.57 8.14
N ILE A 42 3.71 -8.13 7.25
CA ILE A 42 4.07 -7.15 6.20
C ILE A 42 4.35 -5.74 6.76
N MET A 43 3.94 -5.49 8.00
CA MET A 43 4.09 -4.19 8.65
C MET A 43 5.54 -3.94 9.09
N GLU A 44 6.36 -5.00 9.13
CA GLU A 44 7.75 -4.98 9.58
C GLU A 44 8.69 -5.32 8.43
N ASP A 45 9.80 -4.59 8.32
CA ASP A 45 10.87 -4.89 7.37
C ASP A 45 12.03 -5.58 8.08
N LYS A 46 11.97 -6.91 8.16
CA LYS A 46 12.99 -7.77 8.78
C LYS A 46 13.56 -8.75 7.74
N PRO A 47 14.44 -8.31 6.83
CA PRO A 47 14.94 -9.14 5.73
C PRO A 47 15.78 -10.36 6.17
N ASN A 48 16.24 -10.37 7.43
CA ASN A 48 17.00 -11.47 8.02
C ASN A 48 16.11 -12.48 8.77
N ASP A 49 14.80 -12.22 8.90
CA ASP A 49 13.84 -13.13 9.53
C ASP A 49 12.96 -13.78 8.46
N GLN A 50 13.12 -15.10 8.26
CA GLN A 50 12.35 -15.85 7.26
C GLN A 50 10.83 -15.89 7.58
N ASN A 51 10.46 -15.66 8.84
CA ASN A 51 9.06 -15.65 9.27
C ASN A 51 8.39 -14.27 9.10
N SER A 52 9.17 -13.21 8.86
CA SER A 52 8.66 -11.84 8.65
C SER A 52 8.03 -11.66 7.26
N ARG A 53 7.01 -12.46 6.98
CA ARG A 53 6.23 -12.44 5.75
C ARG A 53 4.80 -12.88 6.00
N TRP A 54 3.91 -12.43 5.13
CA TRP A 54 2.61 -13.05 4.94
C TRP A 54 2.72 -14.15 3.89
N THR A 55 2.00 -15.25 4.05
CA THR A 55 1.90 -16.30 3.05
C THR A 55 0.49 -16.87 3.08
N SER A 56 -0.20 -16.84 1.95
CA SER A 56 -1.51 -17.47 1.80
C SER A 56 -1.43 -18.97 2.03
N GLU A 57 -2.51 -19.57 2.51
CA GLU A 57 -2.58 -21.01 2.78
C GLU A 57 -2.55 -21.83 1.49
N THR A 58 -3.04 -21.26 0.39
CA THR A 58 -3.06 -21.91 -0.93
C THR A 58 -2.51 -21.00 -2.03
N HIS A 59 -2.28 -21.56 -3.22
CA HIS A 59 -1.87 -20.83 -4.43
C HIS A 59 -3.04 -20.56 -5.39
N HIS A 60 -4.29 -20.69 -4.93
CA HIS A 60 -5.44 -20.43 -5.80
C HIS A 60 -5.49 -18.95 -6.23
N PRO A 61 -6.06 -18.61 -7.40
CA PRO A 61 -5.94 -17.27 -7.99
C PRO A 61 -6.59 -16.13 -7.21
N THR A 62 -7.36 -16.42 -6.15
CA THR A 62 -8.16 -15.47 -5.37
C THR A 62 -7.53 -15.09 -4.03
N GLN A 63 -6.19 -15.17 -3.91
CA GLN A 63 -5.50 -14.75 -2.69
C GLN A 63 -5.25 -13.24 -2.68
N TYR A 64 -5.56 -12.59 -1.56
CA TYR A 64 -5.42 -11.14 -1.41
C TYR A 64 -5.08 -10.74 0.02
N ILE A 65 -4.55 -9.53 0.15
CA ILE A 65 -4.43 -8.79 1.40
C ILE A 65 -4.91 -7.36 1.15
N THR A 66 -5.83 -6.89 1.97
CA THR A 66 -6.38 -5.53 1.89
C THR A 66 -5.73 -4.68 2.96
N LEU A 67 -5.21 -3.52 2.56
CA LEU A 67 -4.64 -2.52 3.46
C LEU A 67 -5.63 -1.36 3.60
N LYS A 68 -5.88 -0.94 4.83
CA LYS A 68 -6.69 0.25 5.11
C LYS A 68 -5.77 1.38 5.54
N LEU A 69 -5.77 2.46 4.77
CA LEU A 69 -5.08 3.68 5.16
C LEU A 69 -5.77 4.31 6.37
N GLU A 70 -5.01 4.89 7.29
CA GLU A 70 -5.58 5.61 8.44
C GLU A 70 -6.41 6.82 8.00
N LYS A 71 -6.02 7.45 6.89
CA LYS A 71 -6.71 8.59 6.27
C LYS A 71 -6.72 8.39 4.74
N PRO A 72 -7.78 8.81 4.04
CA PRO A 72 -7.79 8.84 2.58
C PRO A 72 -6.60 9.65 2.05
N ALA A 73 -5.92 9.14 1.02
CA ALA A 73 -4.74 9.78 0.45
C ALA A 73 -4.58 9.42 -1.04
N ALA A 74 -3.85 10.26 -1.77
CA ALA A 74 -3.38 9.93 -3.12
C ALA A 74 -2.19 8.95 -3.01
N VAL A 75 -2.43 7.68 -3.31
CA VAL A 75 -1.39 6.64 -3.25
C VAL A 75 -0.60 6.65 -4.56
N THR A 76 0.65 7.07 -4.49
CA THR A 76 1.53 7.20 -5.67
C THR A 76 2.53 6.05 -5.82
N LYS A 77 2.87 5.38 -4.71
CA LYS A 77 3.84 4.28 -4.68
C LYS A 77 3.42 3.16 -3.74
N ILE A 78 3.84 1.94 -4.11
CA ILE A 78 3.79 0.75 -3.27
C ILE A 78 5.18 0.12 -3.28
N THR A 79 5.68 -0.29 -2.11
CA THR A 79 7.01 -0.89 -1.96
C THR A 79 6.88 -2.27 -1.33
N PHE A 80 7.57 -3.25 -1.92
CA PHE A 80 7.59 -4.63 -1.43
C PHE A 80 8.99 -4.94 -0.90
N GLY A 81 9.10 -5.12 0.42
CA GLY A 81 10.31 -5.65 1.05
C GLY A 81 10.59 -7.09 0.60
N LYS A 82 11.82 -7.56 0.81
CA LYS A 82 12.25 -8.92 0.45
C LYS A 82 13.08 -9.55 1.54
N TYR A 83 13.04 -10.88 1.61
CA TYR A 83 14.05 -11.65 2.32
C TYR A 83 15.43 -11.41 1.69
N HIS A 84 16.49 -11.45 2.51
CA HIS A 84 17.85 -11.16 2.05
C HIS A 84 18.36 -12.15 0.97
N GLN A 85 17.74 -13.34 0.85
CA GLN A 85 18.00 -14.32 -0.20
C GLN A 85 16.80 -14.49 -1.14
N ASN A 86 17.05 -15.03 -2.33
CA ASN A 86 15.99 -15.40 -3.25
C ASN A 86 15.05 -16.45 -2.62
N HIS A 87 13.75 -16.20 -2.70
CA HIS A 87 12.74 -17.06 -2.11
C HIS A 87 11.69 -17.47 -3.14
N VAL A 88 11.30 -18.75 -3.14
CA VAL A 88 10.35 -19.32 -4.11
C VAL A 88 8.95 -18.70 -4.03
N CYS A 89 8.58 -18.19 -2.85
CA CYS A 89 7.29 -17.53 -2.61
C CYS A 89 7.26 -16.06 -3.05
N ASN A 90 8.31 -15.51 -3.67
CA ASN A 90 8.27 -14.16 -4.19
C ASN A 90 7.20 -14.02 -5.29
N LEU A 91 6.43 -12.94 -5.24
CA LEU A 91 5.40 -12.64 -6.24
C LEU A 91 6.06 -12.35 -7.59
N LYS A 92 5.83 -13.23 -8.56
CA LYS A 92 6.25 -13.02 -9.96
C LYS A 92 5.26 -12.18 -10.75
N LYS A 93 3.98 -12.26 -10.39
CA LYS A 93 2.86 -11.53 -10.99
C LYS A 93 1.92 -11.09 -9.88
N PHE A 94 1.44 -9.86 -9.93
CA PHE A 94 0.48 -9.35 -8.97
C PHE A 94 -0.31 -8.18 -9.55
N LYS A 95 -1.44 -7.90 -8.91
CA LYS A 95 -2.26 -6.71 -9.18
C LYS A 95 -2.47 -5.94 -7.89
N VAL A 96 -2.59 -4.63 -8.02
CA VAL A 96 -2.96 -3.72 -6.93
C VAL A 96 -4.25 -3.05 -7.31
N TYR A 97 -5.19 -3.06 -6.38
CA TYR A 97 -6.50 -2.42 -6.51
C TYR A 97 -6.67 -1.36 -5.41
N GLY A 98 -7.54 -0.39 -5.64
CA GLY A 98 -7.88 0.61 -4.63
C GLY A 98 -9.31 1.10 -4.75
N SER A 99 -9.88 1.51 -3.62
CA SER A 99 -11.19 2.13 -3.51
C SER A 99 -11.25 3.04 -2.29
N LEU A 100 -12.18 3.99 -2.30
CA LEU A 100 -12.54 4.77 -1.11
C LEU A 100 -13.52 4.02 -0.20
N HIS A 101 -14.12 2.94 -0.69
CA HIS A 101 -15.20 2.21 -0.04
C HIS A 101 -14.78 0.77 0.21
N ASP A 102 -15.37 0.15 1.22
CA ASP A 102 -15.08 -1.23 1.61
C ASP A 102 -15.84 -2.28 0.77
N ASP A 103 -15.84 -2.09 -0.54
CA ASP A 103 -16.49 -3.01 -1.49
C ASP A 103 -15.48 -3.51 -2.51
N HIS A 104 -15.15 -4.81 -2.39
CA HIS A 104 -14.23 -5.51 -3.29
C HIS A 104 -14.71 -5.54 -4.75
N ASN A 105 -16.02 -5.44 -5.00
CA ASN A 105 -16.56 -5.47 -6.36
C ASN A 105 -16.37 -4.14 -7.11
N ASN A 106 -16.10 -3.06 -6.37
CA ASN A 106 -16.02 -1.70 -6.90
C ASN A 106 -14.61 -1.10 -6.78
N MET A 107 -13.58 -1.94 -6.61
CA MET A 107 -12.19 -1.49 -6.61
C MET A 107 -11.66 -1.32 -8.04
N ILE A 108 -10.85 -0.27 -8.23
CA ILE A 108 -10.22 0.04 -9.51
C ILE A 108 -8.81 -0.55 -9.52
N GLU A 109 -8.42 -1.19 -10.63
CA GLU A 109 -7.06 -1.68 -10.83
C GLU A 109 -6.09 -0.49 -10.98
N LEU A 110 -5.10 -0.41 -10.10
CA LEU A 110 -4.10 0.67 -10.06
C LEU A 110 -2.78 0.26 -10.71
N LEU A 111 -2.43 -1.03 -10.63
CA LEU A 111 -1.16 -1.57 -11.11
C LEU A 111 -1.31 -3.06 -11.44
N GLN A 112 -0.69 -3.48 -12.53
CA GLN A 112 -0.46 -4.89 -12.86
C GLN A 112 1.03 -5.11 -13.20
N ARG A 113 1.64 -6.14 -12.60
CA ARG A 113 3.03 -6.54 -12.83
C ARG A 113 3.16 -8.05 -12.99
#